data_AF-A0A9E9DGC6-F1
#
_entry.id   AF-A0A9E9DGC6-F1
#
_cell.length_a   1.000
_cell.length_b   1.000
_cell.length_c   1.000
_cell.angle_alpha   90.00
_cell.angle_beta   90.00
_cell.angle_gamma   90.00
#
_symmetry.space_group_name_H-M   'P 1'
#
loop_
_entity.id
_entity.type
_entity.pdbx_description
1 polymer ?
#
loop_
_entity_poly.entity_id
_entity_poly.type
_entity_poly.pdbx_seq_one_letter_code
_entity_poly.pdbx_strand_id
1 'polypeptide(L)'
;MYAYVGSRTTRERNARGDGISVFRVDPHTAELSLVQVAKGLVNPSFLALNRAGDRLYTVHGDLSDISAFAVDRTTGRIEFINRQSTHGKNPVHLAIDPTGKYIVVTNHIGASLAVLPIQADGSLAEMTQLVAVEGPIGPHRIEQKQAKPHFNPFDPTGNFVIVPDKGTDRTFSYRFADGKLTPAQHPFVISREASGPRHVSFHPNGKYAYVVNELNSTVTTYSYDGATGALTPRQVVSALPETFTGNSRASEIEVDPSGRFVYASNRGDDSIALFRIDPANGMLQFVMATPTRGKTPRFFTIAPGGQFLYALNEDSDSIVAMRVDAESGQLTPTGFELKSGSPVCMIFSAQHA
;
A
#
# COMPACT_ATOMS: atom_id res chain seq x y z
N MET A 1 -7.74 17.35 -10.54
CA MET A 1 -7.35 16.46 -9.43
C MET A 1 -5.84 16.54 -9.21
N TYR A 2 -5.38 16.21 -8.02
CA TYR A 2 -3.98 16.22 -7.63
C TYR A 2 -3.49 14.81 -7.27
N ALA A 3 -2.19 14.60 -7.38
CA ALA A 3 -1.50 13.43 -6.88
C ALA A 3 -0.42 13.84 -5.88
N TYR A 4 -0.29 13.05 -4.81
CA TYR A 4 0.71 13.23 -3.77
C TYR A 4 1.64 12.03 -3.82
N VAL A 5 2.94 12.27 -3.96
CA VAL A 5 3.96 11.24 -4.09
C VAL A 5 4.91 11.31 -2.91
N GLY A 6 4.96 10.23 -2.15
CA GLY A 6 5.91 10.04 -1.06
C GLY A 6 7.19 9.37 -1.56
N SER A 7 8.34 9.84 -1.09
CA SER A 7 9.65 9.33 -1.50
C SER A 7 10.50 8.90 -0.32
N ARG A 8 11.48 8.02 -0.57
CA ARG A 8 12.63 7.86 0.33
C ARG A 8 13.60 9.02 0.13
N THR A 9 14.21 9.49 1.21
CA THR A 9 15.03 10.71 1.21
C THR A 9 16.39 10.56 1.89
N THR A 10 16.66 9.41 2.51
CA THR A 10 17.90 9.22 3.29
C THR A 10 19.01 8.50 2.53
N ARG A 11 20.25 8.82 2.90
CA ARG A 11 21.46 8.20 2.32
C ARG A 11 21.55 6.71 2.65
N GLU A 12 21.09 6.29 3.82
CA GLU A 12 21.08 4.88 4.25
C GLU A 12 20.22 4.00 3.33
N ARG A 13 19.23 4.60 2.67
CA ARG A 13 18.40 3.96 1.66
C ARG A 13 18.93 4.12 0.24
N ASN A 14 20.09 4.75 0.06
CA ASN A 14 20.62 5.18 -1.23
C ASN A 14 19.56 5.96 -2.04
N ALA A 15 18.77 6.79 -1.35
CA ALA A 15 17.61 7.45 -1.93
C ALA A 15 17.91 8.87 -2.39
N ARG A 16 17.10 9.38 -3.33
CA ARG A 16 17.28 10.69 -4.00
C ARG A 16 16.02 11.56 -3.98
N GLY A 17 15.02 11.19 -3.17
CA GLY A 17 13.82 11.99 -2.98
C GLY A 17 14.02 13.15 -2.02
N ASP A 18 13.15 14.15 -2.15
CA ASP A 18 13.22 15.40 -1.37
C ASP A 18 12.12 15.55 -0.31
N GLY A 19 11.14 14.64 -0.27
CA GLY A 19 10.00 14.69 0.65
C GLY A 19 8.71 14.22 -0.01
N ILE A 20 7.63 14.99 0.12
CA ILE A 20 6.35 14.74 -0.58
C ILE A 20 6.25 15.68 -1.78
N SER A 21 6.07 15.13 -2.97
CA SER A 21 5.83 15.90 -4.20
C SER A 21 4.33 15.97 -4.50
N VAL A 22 3.82 17.15 -4.82
CA VAL A 22 2.44 17.38 -5.23
C VAL A 22 2.41 17.65 -6.72
N PHE A 23 1.55 16.93 -7.44
CA PHE A 23 1.36 17.10 -8.88
C PHE A 23 -0.09 17.41 -9.20
N ARG A 24 -0.32 18.27 -10.20
CA ARG A 24 -1.60 18.32 -10.91
C ARG A 24 -1.59 17.22 -11.97
N VAL A 25 -2.67 16.45 -12.03
CA VAL A 25 -2.84 15.34 -12.98
C VAL A 25 -3.69 15.78 -14.17
N ASP A 26 -3.21 15.53 -15.37
CA ASP A 26 -4.05 15.58 -16.58
C ASP A 26 -4.85 14.26 -16.72
N PRO A 27 -6.19 14.29 -16.62
CA PRO A 27 -7.01 13.09 -16.64
C PRO A 27 -7.13 12.42 -18.02
N HIS A 28 -6.64 13.07 -19.09
CA HIS A 28 -6.73 12.56 -20.46
C HIS A 28 -5.39 12.01 -20.95
N THR A 29 -4.28 12.61 -20.54
CA THR A 29 -2.93 12.21 -20.96
C THR A 29 -2.15 11.43 -19.91
N ALA A 30 -2.63 11.45 -18.65
CA ALA A 30 -1.93 10.96 -17.47
C ALA A 30 -0.69 11.77 -17.07
N GLU A 31 -0.43 12.91 -17.70
CA GLU A 31 0.74 13.72 -17.37
C GLU A 31 0.66 14.34 -15.98
N LEU A 32 1.82 14.48 -15.33
CA LEU A 32 1.98 15.04 -13.99
C LEU A 32 2.75 16.36 -14.05
N SER A 33 2.10 17.45 -13.66
CA SER A 33 2.72 18.78 -13.55
C SER A 33 3.03 19.11 -12.10
N LEU A 34 4.30 19.37 -11.78
CA LEU A 34 4.74 19.65 -10.41
C LEU A 34 4.11 20.96 -9.88
N VAL A 35 3.54 20.89 -8.67
CA VAL A 35 2.91 22.02 -7.95
C VAL A 35 3.75 22.44 -6.75
N GLN A 36 4.24 21.47 -5.98
CA GLN A 36 4.96 21.69 -4.73
C GLN A 36 5.88 20.50 -4.45
N VAL A 37 7.00 20.76 -3.76
CA VAL A 37 7.74 19.73 -3.02
C VAL A 37 7.78 20.15 -1.55
N ALA A 38 7.12 19.40 -0.67
CA ALA A 38 7.20 19.58 0.77
C ALA A 38 8.50 18.95 1.28
N LYS A 39 9.55 19.77 1.37
CA LYS A 39 10.92 19.37 1.72
C LYS A 39 11.12 19.19 3.23
N GLY A 40 12.26 18.60 3.60
CA GLY A 40 12.66 18.42 5.00
C GLY A 40 12.00 17.25 5.71
N LEU A 41 11.24 16.43 4.97
CA LEU A 41 10.61 15.21 5.47
C LEU A 41 11.56 14.02 5.28
N VAL A 42 11.79 13.28 6.36
CA VAL A 42 12.61 12.06 6.32
C VAL A 42 11.72 10.90 5.91
N ASN A 43 11.99 10.28 4.75
CA ASN A 43 11.31 9.10 4.22
C ASN A 43 9.77 9.09 4.38
N PRO A 44 9.00 10.09 3.88
CA PRO A 44 7.54 10.02 3.84
C PRO A 44 7.07 8.89 2.91
N SER A 45 7.08 7.65 3.41
CA SER A 45 7.12 6.45 2.55
C SER A 45 5.75 5.83 2.27
N PHE A 46 4.70 6.30 2.93
CA PHE A 46 3.32 5.93 2.65
C PHE A 46 2.40 7.08 3.08
N LEU A 47 1.38 7.35 2.27
CA LEU A 47 0.47 8.47 2.43
C LEU A 47 -0.97 7.98 2.57
N ALA A 48 -1.80 8.69 3.32
CA ALA A 48 -3.25 8.58 3.22
C ALA A 48 -3.90 9.97 3.22
N LEU A 49 -4.98 10.10 2.47
CA LEU A 49 -5.82 11.29 2.42
C LEU A 49 -7.14 10.97 3.11
N ASN A 50 -7.66 11.91 3.90
CA ASN A 50 -8.99 11.75 4.48
C ASN A 50 -10.09 11.82 3.40
N ARG A 51 -11.29 11.35 3.74
CA ARG A 51 -12.43 11.33 2.81
C ARG A 51 -12.81 12.72 2.26
N ALA A 52 -12.65 13.76 3.07
CA ALA A 52 -12.96 15.13 2.67
C ALA A 52 -11.92 15.73 1.70
N GLY A 53 -10.76 15.08 1.57
CA GLY A 53 -9.66 15.48 0.70
C GLY A 53 -8.88 16.70 1.22
N ASP A 54 -9.10 17.11 2.47
CA ASP A 54 -8.53 18.32 3.07
C ASP A 54 -7.46 18.04 4.13
N ARG A 55 -7.18 16.75 4.45
CA ARG A 55 -6.09 16.32 5.32
C ARG A 55 -5.31 15.16 4.73
N LEU A 56 -3.98 15.27 4.79
CA LEU A 56 -3.03 14.26 4.35
C LEU A 56 -2.16 13.83 5.53
N TYR A 57 -1.90 12.53 5.63
CA TYR A 57 -1.07 11.92 6.65
C TYR A 57 0.04 11.10 6.01
N THR A 58 1.22 11.08 6.62
CA THR A 58 2.36 10.28 6.16
C THR A 58 3.02 9.54 7.29
N VAL A 59 3.47 8.31 7.01
CA VAL A 59 4.48 7.65 7.85
C VAL A 59 5.87 8.17 7.52
N HIS A 60 6.78 8.16 8.49
CA HIS A 60 8.21 8.39 8.29
C HIS A 60 8.99 7.09 8.42
N GLY A 61 9.29 6.47 7.28
CA GLY A 61 10.05 5.23 7.23
C GLY A 61 11.44 5.38 7.88
N ASP A 62 11.91 4.33 8.54
CA ASP A 62 13.14 4.27 9.34
C ASP A 62 13.13 5.12 10.63
N LEU A 63 12.11 5.95 10.86
CA LEU A 63 11.89 6.69 12.10
C LEU A 63 10.81 6.01 12.97
N SER A 64 10.11 6.78 13.80
CA SER A 64 9.10 6.33 14.75
C SER A 64 7.84 7.18 14.73
N ASP A 65 7.61 7.96 13.67
CA ASP A 65 6.63 9.05 13.67
C ASP A 65 5.73 9.06 12.44
N ILE A 66 4.56 9.67 12.60
CA ILE A 66 3.67 10.07 11.51
C ILE A 66 3.43 11.59 11.57
N SER A 67 3.20 12.23 10.41
CA SER A 67 2.88 13.66 10.33
C SER A 67 1.54 13.90 9.65
N ALA A 68 0.88 14.99 10.03
CA ALA A 68 -0.36 15.48 9.44
C ALA A 68 -0.15 16.80 8.68
N PHE A 69 -0.91 16.98 7.61
CA PHE A 69 -0.88 18.15 6.75
C PHE A 69 -2.30 18.60 6.42
N ALA A 70 -2.51 19.92 6.37
CA ALA A 70 -3.67 20.53 5.75
C ALA A 70 -3.50 20.50 4.24
N VAL A 71 -4.58 20.28 3.50
CA VAL A 71 -4.59 20.25 2.03
C VAL A 71 -5.50 21.36 1.52
N ASP A 72 -4.93 22.28 0.75
CA ASP A 72 -5.71 23.20 -0.07
C ASP A 72 -6.25 22.43 -1.28
N ARG A 73 -7.56 22.15 -1.28
CA ARG A 73 -8.22 21.38 -2.33
C ARG A 73 -8.26 22.08 -3.68
N THR A 74 -8.13 23.41 -3.70
CA THR A 74 -8.13 24.21 -4.92
C THR A 74 -6.76 24.21 -5.59
N THR A 75 -5.68 24.28 -4.80
CA THR A 75 -4.31 24.34 -5.35
C THR A 75 -3.55 23.03 -5.27
N GLY A 76 -4.02 22.06 -4.48
CA GLY A 76 -3.36 20.80 -4.15
C GLY A 76 -2.24 20.94 -3.12
N ARG A 77 -1.91 22.17 -2.68
CA ARG A 77 -0.78 22.40 -1.78
C ARG A 77 -1.04 21.82 -0.41
N ILE A 78 0.04 21.36 0.22
CA ILE A 78 0.02 20.84 1.59
C ILE A 78 0.82 21.73 2.54
N GLU A 79 0.29 21.89 3.76
CA GLU A 79 0.91 22.64 4.85
C GLU A 79 1.00 21.76 6.09
N PHE A 80 2.16 21.73 6.74
CA PHE A 80 2.40 20.90 7.92
C PHE A 80 1.53 21.36 9.10
N ILE A 81 0.88 20.41 9.79
CA ILE A 81 0.11 20.66 11.02
C ILE A 81 0.93 20.24 12.23
N ASN A 82 1.13 18.93 12.40
CA ASN A 82 1.91 18.40 13.51
C ASN A 82 2.48 17.00 13.20
N ARG A 83 3.26 16.48 14.14
CA ARG A 83 3.88 15.15 14.12
C ARG A 83 3.64 14.46 15.46
N GLN A 84 3.43 13.15 15.44
CA GLN A 84 3.28 12.32 16.62
C GLN A 84 4.06 11.01 16.49
N SER A 85 4.56 10.52 17.62
CA SER A 85 5.23 9.22 17.68
C SER A 85 4.23 8.07 17.62
N THR A 86 4.59 7.00 16.94
CA THR A 86 3.88 5.72 16.96
C THR A 86 4.37 4.81 18.09
N HIS A 87 5.37 5.22 18.85
CA HIS A 87 6.09 4.42 19.86
C HIS A 87 6.65 3.08 19.34
N GLY A 88 6.65 2.87 18.03
CA GLY A 88 7.32 1.76 17.36
C GLY A 88 8.48 2.27 16.50
N LYS A 89 8.90 1.48 15.52
CA LYS A 89 9.97 1.87 14.61
C LYS A 89 9.69 1.41 13.18
N ASN A 90 10.22 2.18 12.23
CA ASN A 90 9.98 2.07 10.80
C ASN A 90 8.49 1.85 10.48
N PRO A 91 7.61 2.84 10.75
CA PRO A 91 6.24 2.79 10.28
C PRO A 91 6.22 2.75 8.75
N VAL A 92 5.47 1.81 8.18
CA VAL A 92 5.46 1.54 6.72
C VAL A 92 4.10 1.70 6.07
N HIS A 93 3.02 1.74 6.85
CA HIS A 93 1.66 1.94 6.37
C HIS A 93 0.82 2.64 7.44
N LEU A 94 -0.18 3.42 7.00
CA LEU A 94 -1.21 3.97 7.86
C LEU A 94 -2.57 3.92 7.16
N ALA A 95 -3.64 3.77 7.93
CA ALA A 95 -5.01 3.79 7.43
C ALA A 95 -5.89 4.63 8.36
N ILE A 96 -6.74 5.47 7.77
CA ILE A 96 -7.74 6.27 8.50
C ILE A 96 -8.98 5.40 8.67
N ASP A 97 -9.55 5.37 9.87
CA ASP A 97 -10.77 4.63 10.12
C ASP A 97 -11.96 5.21 9.34
N PRO A 98 -13.03 4.43 9.09
CA PRO A 98 -14.18 4.89 8.31
C PRO A 98 -14.87 6.15 8.85
N THR A 99 -14.77 6.40 10.17
CA THR A 99 -15.34 7.60 10.80
C THR A 99 -14.45 8.83 10.68
N GLY A 100 -13.17 8.66 10.31
CA GLY A 100 -12.20 9.74 10.18
C GLY A 100 -11.66 10.27 11.52
N LYS A 101 -11.84 9.52 12.61
CA LYS A 101 -11.47 9.91 13.98
C LYS A 101 -10.18 9.29 14.48
N TYR A 102 -9.67 8.26 13.80
CA TYR A 102 -8.49 7.52 14.22
C TYR A 102 -7.64 7.14 13.01
N ILE A 103 -6.34 6.99 13.25
CA ILE A 103 -5.38 6.39 12.34
C ILE A 103 -4.79 5.17 12.99
N VAL A 104 -4.78 4.07 12.24
CA VAL A 104 -4.01 2.87 12.58
C VAL A 104 -2.71 2.89 11.78
N VAL A 105 -1.58 2.63 12.44
CA VAL A 105 -0.25 2.64 11.83
C VAL A 105 0.44 1.30 12.05
N THR A 106 1.03 0.74 11.00
CA THR A 106 1.85 -0.47 11.08
C THR A 106 3.34 -0.12 11.23
N ASN A 107 3.93 -0.52 12.37
CA ASN A 107 5.35 -0.42 12.64
C ASN A 107 6.06 -1.72 12.22
N HIS A 108 6.77 -1.67 11.09
CA HIS A 108 7.42 -2.84 10.52
C HIS A 108 8.57 -3.35 11.39
N ILE A 109 9.41 -2.43 11.86
CA ILE A 109 10.54 -2.77 12.72
C ILE A 109 10.16 -2.37 14.14
N GLY A 110 9.73 -3.33 14.94
CA GLY A 110 9.10 -3.05 16.23
C GLY A 110 7.82 -3.86 16.41
N ALA A 111 7.37 -4.53 15.34
CA ALA A 111 6.37 -5.58 15.36
C ALA A 111 5.10 -5.13 16.09
N SER A 112 4.55 -3.98 15.70
CA SER A 112 3.40 -3.40 16.40
C SER A 112 2.46 -2.62 15.51
N LEU A 113 1.23 -2.45 15.98
CA LEU A 113 0.22 -1.55 15.44
C LEU A 113 -0.02 -0.42 16.45
N ALA A 114 0.00 0.83 15.99
CA ALA A 114 -0.33 1.99 16.81
C ALA A 114 -1.69 2.56 16.42
N VAL A 115 -2.48 3.03 17.39
CA VAL A 115 -3.73 3.77 17.14
C VAL A 115 -3.58 5.19 17.70
N LEU A 116 -3.82 6.18 16.84
CA LEU A 116 -3.74 7.59 17.17
C LEU A 116 -5.08 8.26 16.84
N PRO A 117 -5.70 9.02 17.76
CA PRO A 117 -6.86 9.84 17.45
C PRO A 117 -6.51 11.01 16.52
N ILE A 118 -7.47 11.41 15.70
CA ILE A 118 -7.45 12.64 14.90
C ILE A 118 -8.32 13.68 15.62
N GLN A 119 -7.75 14.86 15.87
CA GLN A 119 -8.45 16.00 16.44
C GLN A 119 -9.41 16.63 15.42
N ALA A 120 -10.34 17.47 15.89
CA ALA A 120 -11.34 18.12 15.02
C ALA A 120 -10.72 19.01 13.93
N ASP A 121 -9.52 19.56 14.15
CA ASP A 121 -8.76 20.34 13.17
C ASP A 121 -7.95 19.48 12.19
N GLY A 122 -7.97 18.15 12.35
CA GLY A 122 -7.22 17.17 11.57
C GLY A 122 -5.80 16.90 12.08
N SER A 123 -5.36 17.55 13.15
CA SER A 123 -4.07 17.26 13.80
C SER A 123 -4.10 15.90 14.51
N LEU A 124 -2.91 15.32 14.71
CA LEU A 124 -2.74 14.04 15.40
C LEU A 124 -2.69 14.25 16.92
N ALA A 125 -3.52 13.52 17.66
CA ALA A 125 -3.38 13.40 19.12
C ALA A 125 -2.32 12.35 19.49
N GLU A 126 -1.93 12.31 20.77
CA GLU A 126 -1.04 11.27 21.28
C GLU A 126 -1.65 9.87 21.09
N MET A 127 -0.78 8.89 20.89
CA MET A 127 -1.18 7.50 20.69
C MET A 127 -1.96 6.94 21.89
N THR A 128 -3.10 6.32 21.62
CA THR A 128 -3.98 5.74 22.65
C THR A 128 -3.82 4.23 22.80
N GLN A 129 -3.21 3.56 21.83
CA GLN A 129 -2.97 2.12 21.90
C GLN A 129 -1.74 1.70 21.09
N LEU A 130 -0.95 0.79 21.66
CA LEU A 130 0.10 0.04 20.97
C LEU A 130 -0.19 -1.45 21.12
N VAL A 131 -0.32 -2.17 20.01
CA VAL A 131 -0.60 -3.61 19.97
C VAL A 131 0.63 -4.33 19.43
N ALA A 132 1.22 -5.23 20.21
CA ALA A 132 2.28 -6.10 19.71
C ALA A 132 1.73 -7.13 18.71
N VAL A 133 2.48 -7.38 17.65
CA VAL A 133 2.25 -8.42 16.66
C VAL A 133 3.27 -9.53 16.93
N GLU A 134 2.78 -10.69 17.37
CA GLU A 134 3.61 -11.79 17.83
C GLU A 134 3.27 -13.09 17.10
N GLY A 135 4.27 -13.95 16.96
CA GLY A 135 4.11 -15.28 16.40
C GLY A 135 5.45 -15.96 16.13
N PRO A 136 5.45 -17.30 15.94
CA PRO A 136 6.54 -18.03 15.34
C PRO A 136 7.10 -17.33 14.10
N ILE A 137 8.42 -17.25 14.05
CA ILE A 137 9.14 -16.64 12.95
C ILE A 137 9.18 -17.62 11.77
N GLY A 138 8.99 -17.12 10.55
CA GLY A 138 9.07 -17.92 9.34
C GLY A 138 10.49 -18.43 9.06
N PRO A 139 10.65 -19.41 8.16
CA PRO A 139 11.90 -20.15 7.99
C PRO A 139 12.99 -19.39 7.21
N HIS A 140 12.69 -18.25 6.59
CA HIS A 140 13.65 -17.49 5.80
C HIS A 140 14.67 -16.76 6.69
N ARG A 141 15.82 -17.39 6.90
CA ARG A 141 16.92 -16.98 7.81
C ARG A 141 17.34 -15.50 7.78
N ILE A 142 17.30 -14.85 6.61
CA ILE A 142 17.71 -13.44 6.46
C ILE A 142 16.54 -12.47 6.69
N GLU A 143 15.40 -12.72 6.05
CA GLU A 143 14.28 -11.79 5.95
C GLU A 143 13.26 -11.93 7.08
N GLN A 144 13.21 -13.09 7.73
CA GLN A 144 12.29 -13.43 8.81
C GLN A 144 13.10 -13.66 10.09
N LYS A 145 13.50 -12.57 10.76
CA LYS A 145 14.25 -12.61 12.03
C LYS A 145 13.38 -12.25 13.24
N GLN A 146 12.20 -11.71 12.97
CA GLN A 146 11.21 -11.21 13.93
C GLN A 146 9.90 -11.00 13.16
N ALA A 147 8.80 -10.79 13.87
CA ALA A 147 7.55 -10.29 13.28
C ALA A 147 7.78 -8.94 12.59
N LYS A 148 7.12 -8.77 11.45
CA LYS A 148 7.33 -7.69 10.49
C LYS A 148 6.01 -7.38 9.78
N PRO A 149 5.01 -6.84 10.50
CA PRO A 149 3.75 -6.43 9.90
C PRO A 149 4.06 -5.36 8.84
N HIS A 150 3.36 -5.37 7.71
CA HIS A 150 3.72 -4.49 6.59
C HIS A 150 2.56 -3.63 6.07
N PHE A 151 1.30 -3.98 6.38
CA PHE A 151 0.13 -3.27 5.88
C PHE A 151 -1.00 -3.30 6.94
N ASN A 152 -2.01 -2.42 6.83
CA ASN A 152 -3.15 -2.40 7.75
C ASN A 152 -4.43 -1.72 7.20
N PRO A 153 -4.90 -2.07 5.99
CA PRO A 153 -6.16 -1.53 5.49
C PRO A 153 -7.33 -1.98 6.36
N PHE A 154 -8.33 -1.10 6.46
CA PHE A 154 -9.65 -1.51 6.90
C PHE A 154 -10.29 -2.41 5.85
N ASP A 155 -11.03 -3.41 6.30
CA ASP A 155 -11.84 -4.24 5.41
C ASP A 155 -13.00 -3.42 4.80
N PRO A 156 -13.70 -3.93 3.76
CA PRO A 156 -14.78 -3.20 3.11
C PRO A 156 -15.94 -2.81 4.04
N THR A 157 -16.12 -3.51 5.17
CA THR A 157 -17.13 -3.15 6.17
C THR A 157 -16.64 -2.09 7.16
N GLY A 158 -15.32 -1.87 7.25
CA GLY A 158 -14.69 -0.94 8.18
C GLY A 158 -14.58 -1.46 9.63
N ASN A 159 -14.94 -2.72 9.88
CA ASN A 159 -14.97 -3.31 11.21
C ASN A 159 -13.67 -4.02 11.58
N PHE A 160 -12.85 -4.36 10.59
CA PHE A 160 -11.64 -5.14 10.76
C PHE A 160 -10.45 -4.46 10.09
N VAL A 161 -9.27 -4.66 10.67
CA VAL A 161 -7.99 -4.27 10.10
C VAL A 161 -7.21 -5.54 9.79
N ILE A 162 -6.82 -5.70 8.52
CA ILE A 162 -6.10 -6.88 8.05
C ILE A 162 -4.62 -6.56 7.92
N VAL A 163 -3.77 -7.38 8.54
CA VAL A 163 -2.35 -7.09 8.74
C VAL A 163 -1.50 -8.27 8.26
N PRO A 164 -1.05 -8.26 6.99
CA PRO A 164 -0.03 -9.18 6.51
C PRO A 164 1.29 -8.95 7.26
N ASP A 165 1.88 -10.03 7.75
CA ASP A 165 3.15 -10.04 8.47
C ASP A 165 4.16 -10.92 7.74
N LYS A 166 5.16 -10.24 7.18
CA LYS A 166 6.25 -10.86 6.44
C LYS A 166 7.08 -11.81 7.32
N GLY A 167 7.25 -11.46 8.58
CA GLY A 167 8.17 -12.11 9.51
C GLY A 167 7.69 -13.46 10.03
N THR A 168 6.38 -13.66 10.08
CA THR A 168 5.73 -14.82 10.71
C THR A 168 4.98 -15.71 9.72
N ASP A 169 5.00 -15.36 8.43
CA ASP A 169 4.17 -16.02 7.39
C ASP A 169 2.68 -16.07 7.79
N ARG A 170 2.16 -14.95 8.29
CA ARG A 170 0.76 -14.85 8.73
C ARG A 170 0.10 -13.59 8.20
N THR A 171 -1.21 -13.67 8.03
CA THR A 171 -2.07 -12.50 7.85
C THR A 171 -3.00 -12.43 9.04
N PHE A 172 -2.84 -11.39 9.86
CA PHE A 172 -3.61 -11.15 11.07
C PHE A 172 -4.90 -10.39 10.77
N SER A 173 -5.89 -10.56 11.64
CA SER A 173 -7.18 -9.88 11.60
C SER A 173 -7.48 -9.32 12.99
N TYR A 174 -7.69 -8.01 13.05
CA TYR A 174 -8.04 -7.31 14.28
C TYR A 174 -9.40 -6.66 14.11
N ARG A 175 -10.33 -6.87 15.04
CA ARG A 175 -11.53 -6.06 15.17
C ARG A 175 -11.11 -4.64 15.56
N PHE A 176 -11.71 -3.65 14.90
CA PHE A 176 -11.60 -2.25 15.28
C PHE A 176 -12.96 -1.74 15.77
N ALA A 177 -12.97 -1.13 16.95
CA ALA A 177 -14.14 -0.45 17.50
C ALA A 177 -13.68 0.69 18.39
N ASP A 178 -14.24 1.89 18.18
CA ASP A 178 -14.06 3.07 19.04
C ASP A 178 -12.58 3.38 19.38
N GLY A 179 -11.71 3.35 18.38
CA GLY A 179 -10.29 3.65 18.56
C GLY A 179 -9.48 2.54 19.22
N LYS A 180 -10.01 1.31 19.26
CA LYS A 180 -9.33 0.16 19.85
C LYS A 180 -9.27 -1.02 18.87
N LEU A 181 -8.07 -1.58 18.75
CA LEU A 181 -7.80 -2.85 18.11
C LEU A 181 -7.85 -3.99 19.12
N THR A 182 -8.57 -5.05 18.78
CA THR A 182 -8.56 -6.33 19.51
C THR A 182 -8.44 -7.47 18.49
N PRO A 183 -7.73 -8.57 18.79
CA PRO A 183 -7.70 -9.73 17.89
C PRO A 183 -9.12 -10.17 17.51
N ALA A 184 -9.35 -10.48 16.24
CA ALA A 184 -10.61 -11.04 15.79
C ALA A 184 -10.83 -12.45 16.37
N GLN A 185 -12.05 -12.98 16.25
CA GLN A 185 -12.36 -14.36 16.66
C GLN A 185 -11.45 -15.38 15.97
N HIS A 186 -11.14 -15.13 14.69
CA HIS A 186 -10.13 -15.84 13.91
C HIS A 186 -8.95 -14.86 13.68
N PRO A 187 -8.00 -14.77 14.61
CA PRO A 187 -7.07 -13.64 14.69
C PRO A 187 -5.98 -13.67 13.62
N PHE A 188 -5.77 -14.79 12.95
CA PHE A 188 -4.84 -14.89 11.82
C PHE A 188 -5.11 -16.13 10.97
N VAL A 189 -4.55 -16.11 9.76
CA VAL A 189 -4.35 -17.27 8.90
C VAL A 189 -2.86 -17.45 8.63
N ILE A 190 -2.42 -18.70 8.52
CA ILE A 190 -1.04 -19.06 8.20
C ILE A 190 -0.89 -19.15 6.68
N SER A 191 0.09 -18.45 6.14
CA SER A 191 0.48 -18.52 4.72
C SER A 191 1.45 -19.67 4.48
N ARG A 192 1.72 -19.98 3.20
CA ARG A 192 2.79 -20.93 2.83
C ARG A 192 4.11 -20.45 3.44
N GLU A 193 4.91 -21.39 3.95
CA GLU A 193 6.24 -21.10 4.48
C GLU A 193 7.11 -20.29 3.50
N ALA A 194 7.87 -19.33 4.03
CA ALA A 194 8.73 -18.42 3.27
C ALA A 194 7.99 -17.59 2.20
N SER A 195 6.69 -17.34 2.39
CA SER A 195 5.93 -16.46 1.50
C SER A 195 6.16 -14.99 1.80
N GLY A 196 6.25 -14.63 3.08
CA GLY A 196 6.37 -13.25 3.54
C GLY A 196 5.21 -12.37 3.08
N PRO A 197 3.99 -12.55 3.60
CA PRO A 197 2.82 -11.70 3.30
C PRO A 197 3.14 -10.22 3.48
N ARG A 198 2.76 -9.38 2.50
CA ARG A 198 3.14 -7.97 2.45
C ARG A 198 1.95 -7.03 2.45
N HIS A 199 1.22 -6.95 1.34
CA HIS A 199 0.04 -6.09 1.18
C HIS A 199 -1.19 -6.96 0.88
N VAL A 200 -2.39 -6.41 1.12
CA VAL A 200 -3.66 -7.06 0.83
C VAL A 200 -4.60 -6.11 0.09
N SER A 201 -5.31 -6.61 -0.92
CA SER A 201 -6.38 -5.87 -1.59
C SER A 201 -7.67 -6.68 -1.58
N PHE A 202 -8.80 -6.02 -1.35
CA PHE A 202 -10.11 -6.66 -1.32
C PHE A 202 -10.81 -6.56 -2.67
N HIS A 203 -11.55 -7.60 -3.01
CA HIS A 203 -12.49 -7.53 -4.12
C HIS A 203 -13.66 -6.58 -3.76
N PRO A 204 -14.18 -5.76 -4.69
CA PRO A 204 -15.26 -4.80 -4.42
C PRO A 204 -16.54 -5.41 -3.81
N ASN A 205 -16.82 -6.68 -4.09
CA ASN A 205 -17.95 -7.42 -3.50
C ASN A 205 -17.75 -7.84 -2.02
N GLY A 206 -16.56 -7.61 -1.44
CA GLY A 206 -16.24 -7.93 -0.05
C GLY A 206 -16.11 -9.41 0.29
N LYS A 207 -16.13 -10.33 -0.68
CA LYS A 207 -16.07 -11.78 -0.45
C LYS A 207 -14.68 -12.38 -0.60
N TYR A 208 -13.75 -11.64 -1.20
CA TYR A 208 -12.40 -12.12 -1.49
C TYR A 208 -11.37 -11.09 -1.09
N ALA A 209 -10.22 -11.59 -0.63
CA ALA A 209 -9.02 -10.80 -0.37
C ALA A 209 -7.83 -11.46 -1.07
N TYR A 210 -6.95 -10.63 -1.62
CA TYR A 210 -5.75 -11.05 -2.33
C TYR A 210 -4.53 -10.51 -1.60
N VAL A 211 -3.68 -11.41 -1.10
CA VAL A 211 -2.46 -11.04 -0.38
C VAL A 211 -1.26 -11.30 -1.28
N VAL A 212 -0.45 -10.27 -1.50
CA VAL A 212 0.82 -10.42 -2.20
C VAL A 212 1.91 -10.83 -1.21
N ASN A 213 2.71 -11.80 -1.61
CA ASN A 213 3.77 -12.41 -0.82
C ASN A 213 5.12 -11.94 -1.33
N GLU A 214 5.85 -11.19 -0.49
CA GLU A 214 7.09 -10.52 -0.87
C GLU A 214 8.20 -11.50 -1.23
N LEU A 215 8.39 -12.57 -0.46
CA LEU A 215 9.62 -13.36 -0.50
C LEU A 215 9.66 -14.35 -1.67
N ASN A 216 8.50 -14.80 -2.14
CA ASN A 216 8.41 -15.77 -3.22
C ASN A 216 7.64 -15.24 -4.44
N SER A 217 7.27 -13.95 -4.45
CA SER A 217 6.55 -13.30 -5.54
C SER A 217 5.30 -14.06 -5.99
N THR A 218 4.44 -14.39 -5.02
CA THR A 218 3.15 -15.04 -5.26
C THR A 218 1.99 -14.17 -4.78
N VAL A 219 0.79 -14.45 -5.27
CA VAL A 219 -0.46 -13.93 -4.72
C VAL A 219 -1.26 -15.09 -4.14
N THR A 220 -1.72 -14.92 -2.90
CA THR A 220 -2.65 -15.86 -2.25
C THR A 220 -4.06 -15.28 -2.26
N THR A 221 -5.00 -16.06 -2.80
CA THR A 221 -6.43 -15.75 -2.78
C THR A 221 -7.06 -16.31 -1.52
N TYR A 222 -7.85 -15.49 -0.84
CA TYR A 222 -8.64 -15.88 0.32
C TYR A 222 -10.13 -15.64 0.07
N SER A 223 -10.97 -16.57 0.52
CA SER A 223 -12.35 -16.23 0.88
C SER A 223 -12.32 -15.37 2.15
N TYR A 224 -13.07 -14.27 2.16
CA TYR A 224 -13.15 -13.35 3.27
C TYR A 224 -14.57 -13.34 3.86
N ASP A 225 -14.64 -13.45 5.19
CA ASP A 225 -15.88 -13.28 5.94
C ASP A 225 -15.86 -11.92 6.66
N GLY A 226 -16.59 -10.94 6.12
CA GLY A 226 -16.71 -9.60 6.69
C GLY A 226 -17.45 -9.52 8.03
N ALA A 227 -18.13 -10.59 8.47
CA ALA A 227 -18.77 -10.62 9.79
C ALA A 227 -17.77 -10.98 10.90
N THR A 228 -16.83 -11.87 10.60
CA THR A 228 -15.86 -12.40 11.59
C THR A 228 -14.44 -11.89 11.38
N GLY A 229 -14.15 -11.30 10.21
CA GLY A 229 -12.82 -10.91 9.77
C GLY A 229 -11.95 -12.09 9.36
N ALA A 230 -12.52 -13.30 9.17
CA ALA A 230 -11.77 -14.51 8.87
C ALA A 230 -11.31 -14.58 7.41
N LEU A 231 -10.10 -15.11 7.20
CA LEU A 231 -9.50 -15.38 5.90
C LEU A 231 -9.32 -16.89 5.72
N THR A 232 -9.89 -17.46 4.66
CA THR A 232 -9.71 -18.88 4.31
C THR A 232 -8.94 -19.00 3.00
N PRO A 233 -7.74 -19.62 2.97
CA PRO A 233 -6.90 -19.68 1.78
C PRO A 233 -7.55 -20.58 0.71
N ARG A 234 -7.43 -20.18 -0.56
CA ARG A 234 -8.07 -20.86 -1.70
C ARG A 234 -7.10 -21.22 -2.80
N GLN A 235 -6.12 -20.36 -3.07
CA GLN A 235 -5.20 -20.51 -4.19
C GLN A 235 -3.90 -19.75 -3.91
N VAL A 236 -2.79 -20.23 -4.45
CA VAL A 236 -1.52 -19.50 -4.53
C VAL A 236 -1.05 -19.55 -5.98
N VAL A 237 -0.79 -18.38 -6.58
CA VAL A 237 -0.32 -18.25 -7.97
C VAL A 237 0.97 -17.43 -8.02
N SER A 238 1.87 -17.76 -8.95
CA SER A 238 3.07 -16.95 -9.22
C SER A 238 2.68 -15.59 -9.80
N ALA A 239 3.35 -14.53 -9.38
CA ALA A 239 3.31 -13.22 -10.02
C ALA A 239 4.44 -13.01 -11.03
N LEU A 240 5.26 -14.04 -11.27
CA LEU A 240 6.35 -14.01 -12.23
C LEU A 240 6.02 -14.87 -13.46
N PRO A 241 6.49 -14.49 -14.65
CA PRO A 241 6.50 -15.38 -15.80
C PRO A 241 7.22 -16.69 -15.48
N GLU A 242 6.75 -17.81 -16.03
CA GLU A 242 7.38 -19.13 -15.81
C GLU A 242 8.84 -19.19 -16.29
N THR A 243 9.23 -18.28 -17.18
CA THR A 243 10.57 -18.15 -17.74
C THR A 243 11.52 -17.30 -16.89
N PHE A 244 11.04 -16.62 -15.84
CA PHE A 244 11.88 -15.77 -15.00
C PHE A 244 12.60 -16.61 -13.93
N THR A 245 13.93 -16.59 -13.97
CA THR A 245 14.80 -17.39 -13.09
C THR A 245 15.60 -16.55 -12.09
N GLY A 246 15.46 -15.23 -12.15
CA GLY A 246 16.17 -14.30 -11.26
C GLY A 246 15.55 -14.20 -9.87
N ASN A 247 16.19 -13.42 -9.00
CA ASN A 247 15.58 -13.02 -7.74
C ASN A 247 14.53 -11.95 -7.97
N SER A 248 13.36 -12.11 -7.36
CA SER A 248 12.32 -11.09 -7.36
C SER A 248 11.60 -11.04 -6.03
N ARG A 249 11.16 -9.84 -5.64
CA ARG A 249 10.34 -9.61 -4.45
C ARG A 249 9.11 -8.79 -4.80
N ALA A 250 7.93 -9.40 -4.71
CA ALA A 250 6.69 -8.67 -4.92
C ALA A 250 6.49 -7.54 -3.89
N SER A 251 5.73 -6.52 -4.26
CA SER A 251 5.58 -5.30 -3.47
C SER A 251 4.11 -4.88 -3.34
N GLU A 252 3.58 -4.17 -4.33
CA GLU A 252 2.21 -3.63 -4.26
C GLU A 252 1.19 -4.60 -4.84
N ILE A 253 -0.07 -4.50 -4.41
CA ILE A 253 -1.20 -5.23 -4.98
C ILE A 253 -2.47 -4.39 -4.98
N GLU A 254 -3.15 -4.33 -6.11
CA GLU A 254 -4.40 -3.57 -6.25
C GLU A 254 -5.40 -4.39 -7.07
N VAL A 255 -6.64 -4.50 -6.56
CA VAL A 255 -7.79 -4.98 -7.34
C VAL A 255 -8.35 -3.79 -8.10
N ASP A 256 -8.60 -3.95 -9.39
CA ASP A 256 -9.18 -2.88 -10.18
C ASP A 256 -10.61 -2.53 -9.72
N PRO A 257 -11.09 -1.30 -9.95
CA PRO A 257 -12.43 -0.89 -9.48
C PRO A 257 -13.58 -1.75 -10.02
N SER A 258 -13.43 -2.41 -11.16
CA SER A 258 -14.44 -3.31 -11.72
C SER A 258 -14.44 -4.71 -11.07
N GLY A 259 -13.40 -5.05 -10.30
CA GLY A 259 -13.24 -6.36 -9.67
C GLY A 259 -12.94 -7.49 -10.67
N ARG A 260 -12.43 -7.18 -11.86
CA ARG A 260 -12.11 -8.17 -12.90
C ARG A 260 -10.64 -8.54 -12.93
N PHE A 261 -9.78 -7.67 -12.42
CA PHE A 261 -8.34 -7.80 -12.49
C PHE A 261 -7.66 -7.54 -11.14
N VAL A 262 -6.54 -8.23 -10.93
CA VAL A 262 -5.59 -7.91 -9.87
C VAL A 262 -4.26 -7.58 -10.51
N TYR A 263 -3.64 -6.51 -10.04
CA TYR A 263 -2.29 -6.11 -10.41
C TYR A 263 -1.35 -6.33 -9.23
N ALA A 264 -0.12 -6.77 -9.48
CA ALA A 264 0.91 -6.87 -8.44
C ALA A 264 2.28 -6.48 -8.99
N SER A 265 3.06 -5.67 -8.26
CA SER A 265 4.40 -5.28 -8.72
C SER A 265 5.49 -6.21 -8.20
N ASN A 266 6.52 -6.44 -9.03
CA ASN A 266 7.66 -7.30 -8.74
C ASN A 266 8.97 -6.51 -8.81
N ARG A 267 9.74 -6.47 -7.72
CA ARG A 267 11.06 -5.82 -7.68
C ARG A 267 12.14 -6.85 -8.01
N GLY A 268 12.91 -6.61 -9.07
CA GLY A 268 13.89 -7.56 -9.60
C GLY A 268 13.50 -8.07 -10.99
N ASP A 269 12.25 -8.54 -11.17
CA ASP A 269 11.65 -8.70 -12.51
C ASP A 269 11.23 -7.34 -13.11
N ASP A 270 11.07 -6.33 -12.25
CA ASP A 270 10.77 -4.93 -12.59
C ASP A 270 9.54 -4.79 -13.50
N SER A 271 8.45 -5.45 -13.05
CA SER A 271 7.20 -5.60 -13.78
C SER A 271 5.97 -5.38 -12.90
N ILE A 272 4.82 -5.22 -13.56
CA ILE A 272 3.49 -5.35 -12.96
C ILE A 272 2.82 -6.57 -13.56
N ALA A 273 2.59 -7.59 -12.73
CA ALA A 273 1.81 -8.78 -13.04
C ALA A 273 0.33 -8.44 -13.13
N LEU A 274 -0.35 -9.02 -14.11
CA LEU A 274 -1.79 -8.95 -14.32
C LEU A 274 -2.39 -10.33 -14.11
N PHE A 275 -3.44 -10.38 -13.30
CA PHE A 275 -4.28 -11.56 -13.12
C PHE A 275 -5.72 -11.25 -13.49
N ARG A 276 -6.39 -12.18 -14.18
CA ARG A 276 -7.85 -12.16 -14.34
C ARG A 276 -8.51 -12.86 -13.16
N ILE A 277 -9.55 -12.25 -12.60
CA ILE A 277 -10.38 -12.83 -11.55
C ILE A 277 -11.47 -13.69 -12.19
N ASP A 278 -11.62 -14.93 -11.74
CA ASP A 278 -12.78 -15.76 -12.05
C ASP A 278 -13.99 -15.22 -11.27
N PRO A 279 -15.04 -14.72 -11.94
CA PRO A 279 -16.17 -14.09 -11.27
C PRO A 279 -17.00 -15.08 -10.42
N ALA A 280 -16.91 -16.38 -10.68
CA ALA A 280 -17.69 -17.39 -9.97
C ALA A 280 -17.09 -17.71 -8.59
N ASN A 281 -15.77 -17.68 -8.46
CA ASN A 281 -15.07 -18.21 -7.27
C ASN A 281 -13.92 -17.33 -6.75
N GLY A 282 -13.63 -16.21 -7.42
CA GLY A 282 -12.60 -15.24 -7.03
C GLY A 282 -11.16 -15.68 -7.29
N MET A 283 -10.92 -16.87 -7.87
CA MET A 283 -9.57 -17.36 -8.17
C MET A 283 -8.90 -16.54 -9.27
N LEU A 284 -7.58 -16.53 -9.24
CA LEU A 284 -6.74 -15.78 -10.16
C LEU A 284 -6.17 -16.67 -11.25
N GLN A 285 -6.19 -16.16 -12.48
CA GLN A 285 -5.40 -16.66 -13.60
C GLN A 285 -4.34 -15.63 -13.96
N PHE A 286 -3.05 -15.98 -13.88
CA PHE A 286 -1.97 -15.14 -14.39
C PHE A 286 -2.13 -14.93 -15.90
N VAL A 287 -2.05 -13.68 -16.35
CA VAL A 287 -2.18 -13.30 -17.76
C VAL A 287 -0.80 -12.98 -18.34
N MET A 288 -0.12 -12.00 -17.73
CA MET A 288 1.19 -11.53 -18.16
C MET A 288 1.84 -10.66 -17.08
N ALA A 289 3.12 -10.32 -17.28
CA ALA A 289 3.80 -9.29 -16.50
C ALA A 289 4.33 -8.21 -17.46
N THR A 290 3.94 -6.96 -17.23
CA THR A 290 4.33 -5.82 -18.07
C THR A 290 5.52 -5.09 -17.45
N PRO A 291 6.65 -4.92 -18.16
CA PRO A 291 7.81 -4.18 -17.64
C PRO A 291 7.45 -2.74 -17.27
N THR A 292 7.90 -2.27 -16.10
CA THR A 292 7.61 -0.91 -15.61
C THR A 292 8.45 0.18 -16.26
N ARG A 293 9.40 -0.21 -17.12
CA ARG A 293 10.40 0.68 -17.75
C ARG A 293 11.23 1.47 -16.75
N GLY A 294 11.39 0.92 -15.55
CA GLY A 294 12.32 1.40 -14.53
C GLY A 294 12.80 0.24 -13.68
N LYS A 295 13.32 0.52 -12.50
CA LYS A 295 13.84 -0.48 -11.57
C LYS A 295 13.18 -0.40 -10.21
N THR A 296 12.91 -1.55 -9.62
CA THR A 296 12.30 -1.68 -8.28
C THR A 296 10.96 -0.94 -8.22
N PRO A 297 9.92 -1.39 -8.96
CA PRO A 297 8.57 -0.83 -8.89
C PRO A 297 7.95 -1.10 -7.51
N ARG A 298 8.30 -0.28 -6.53
CA ARG A 298 7.92 -0.45 -5.13
C ARG A 298 6.45 -0.23 -4.91
N PHE A 299 5.86 0.64 -5.71
CA PHE A 299 4.45 0.98 -5.64
C PHE A 299 3.91 1.16 -7.05
N PHE A 300 2.62 0.95 -7.21
CA PHE A 300 1.87 1.47 -8.32
C PHE A 300 0.49 1.87 -7.81
N THR A 301 -0.23 2.67 -8.58
CA THR A 301 -1.62 2.98 -8.26
C THR A 301 -2.44 3.16 -9.53
N ILE A 302 -3.68 2.69 -9.50
CA ILE A 302 -4.67 2.97 -10.54
C ILE A 302 -5.27 4.34 -10.29
N ALA A 303 -5.25 5.19 -11.31
CA ALA A 303 -5.85 6.51 -11.27
C ALA A 303 -7.39 6.41 -11.10
N PRO A 304 -8.04 7.37 -10.42
CA PRO A 304 -9.49 7.51 -10.42
C PRO A 304 -10.06 7.40 -11.83
N GLY A 305 -11.07 6.55 -11.98
CA GLY A 305 -11.67 6.23 -13.29
C GLY A 305 -11.03 5.04 -14.01
N GLY A 306 -9.93 4.47 -13.51
CA GLY A 306 -9.40 3.17 -13.96
C GLY A 306 -8.68 3.19 -15.30
N GLN A 307 -8.57 4.33 -15.98
CA GLN A 307 -8.01 4.43 -17.34
C GLN A 307 -6.48 4.39 -17.37
N PHE A 308 -5.84 4.78 -16.26
CA PHE A 308 -4.39 4.88 -16.15
C PHE A 308 -3.89 4.23 -14.88
N LEU A 309 -2.67 3.71 -14.96
CA LEU A 309 -1.89 3.20 -13.85
C LEU A 309 -0.52 3.87 -13.85
N TYR A 310 -0.01 4.22 -12.67
CA TYR A 310 1.31 4.82 -12.50
C TYR A 310 2.23 3.85 -11.78
N ALA A 311 3.33 3.44 -12.41
CA ALA A 311 4.37 2.63 -11.79
C ALA A 311 5.43 3.55 -11.17
N LEU A 312 5.72 3.37 -9.88
CA LEU A 312 6.72 4.14 -9.13
C LEU A 312 7.98 3.28 -8.93
N ASN A 313 9.02 3.61 -9.68
CA ASN A 313 10.29 2.89 -9.72
C ASN A 313 11.30 3.53 -8.77
N GLU A 314 11.49 2.92 -7.59
CA GLU A 314 12.29 3.46 -6.48
C GLU A 314 13.76 3.67 -6.87
N ASP A 315 14.37 2.67 -7.52
CA ASP A 315 15.81 2.67 -7.76
C ASP A 315 16.21 3.44 -9.04
N SER A 316 15.29 3.61 -9.98
CA SER A 316 15.52 4.37 -11.22
C SER A 316 15.00 5.82 -11.17
N ASP A 317 14.45 6.27 -10.05
CA ASP A 317 13.89 7.62 -9.88
C ASP A 317 12.85 8.01 -10.94
N SER A 318 11.92 7.10 -11.26
CA SER A 318 10.93 7.36 -12.30
C SER A 318 9.51 6.99 -11.90
N ILE A 319 8.57 7.78 -12.41
CA ILE A 319 7.14 7.45 -12.44
C ILE A 319 6.76 7.28 -13.90
N VAL A 320 6.24 6.11 -14.26
CA VAL A 320 5.84 5.77 -15.63
C VAL A 320 4.33 5.58 -15.68
N ALA A 321 3.65 6.27 -16.59
CA ALA A 321 2.21 6.12 -16.78
C ALA A 321 1.89 5.09 -17.89
N MET A 322 0.96 4.19 -17.58
CA MET A 322 0.45 3.17 -18.48
C MET A 322 -1.06 3.31 -18.63
N ARG A 323 -1.57 3.13 -19.85
CA ARG A 323 -2.99 2.98 -20.12
C ARG A 323 -3.43 1.58 -19.73
N VAL A 324 -4.58 1.49 -19.07
CA VAL A 324 -5.25 0.23 -18.74
C VAL A 324 -6.30 -0.04 -19.82
N ASP A 325 -6.18 -1.18 -20.49
CA ASP A 325 -7.25 -1.65 -21.35
C ASP A 325 -8.41 -2.18 -20.48
N ALA A 326 -9.59 -1.58 -20.62
CA ALA A 326 -10.70 -1.87 -19.73
C ALA A 326 -11.22 -3.31 -19.86
N GLU A 327 -11.14 -3.92 -21.04
CA GLU A 327 -11.69 -5.25 -21.31
C GLU A 327 -10.74 -6.38 -20.90
N SER A 328 -9.45 -6.22 -21.19
CA SER A 328 -8.42 -7.25 -20.96
C SER A 328 -7.58 -7.00 -19.72
N GLY A 329 -7.60 -5.79 -19.16
CA GLY A 329 -6.74 -5.35 -18.06
C GLY A 329 -5.30 -5.07 -18.46
N GLN A 330 -4.92 -5.25 -19.73
CA GLN A 330 -3.54 -5.11 -20.17
C GLN A 330 -3.02 -3.68 -20.03
N LEU A 331 -1.73 -3.57 -19.71
CA LEU A 331 -1.05 -2.29 -19.52
C LEU A 331 -0.22 -1.93 -20.76
N THR A 332 -0.46 -0.75 -21.33
CA THR A 332 0.33 -0.20 -22.44
C THR A 332 0.97 1.14 -22.02
N PRO A 333 2.30 1.30 -22.10
CA PRO A 333 2.96 2.56 -21.79
C PRO A 333 2.39 3.73 -22.61
N THR A 334 2.09 4.84 -21.95
CA THR A 334 1.58 6.05 -22.61
C THR A 334 2.65 6.82 -23.38
N GLY A 335 3.93 6.59 -23.04
CA GLY A 335 5.06 7.42 -23.45
C GLY A 335 5.44 8.49 -22.43
N PHE A 336 4.58 8.76 -21.43
CA PHE A 336 4.90 9.66 -20.33
C PHE A 336 5.78 8.97 -19.28
N GLU A 337 6.88 9.64 -18.94
CA GLU A 337 7.78 9.32 -17.85
C GLU A 337 8.18 10.61 -17.13
N LEU A 338 8.11 10.59 -15.81
CA LEU A 338 8.53 11.69 -14.95
C LEU A 338 9.70 11.26 -14.08
N LYS A 339 10.77 12.04 -14.08
CA LYS A 339 11.85 11.88 -13.09
C LYS A 339 11.36 12.32 -11.71
N SER A 340 11.35 11.41 -10.75
CA SER A 340 10.98 11.65 -9.36
C SER A 340 11.94 10.87 -8.47
N GLY A 341 12.61 11.50 -7.52
CA GLY A 341 13.60 10.82 -6.69
C GLY A 341 12.97 9.76 -5.79
N SER A 342 13.40 8.51 -5.91
CA SER A 342 13.00 7.35 -5.10
C SER A 342 11.51 7.33 -4.66
N PRO A 343 10.55 7.33 -5.61
CA PRO A 343 9.13 7.40 -5.31
C PRO A 343 8.64 6.03 -4.82
N VAL A 344 7.86 6.01 -3.74
CA VAL A 344 7.45 4.76 -3.07
C VAL A 344 5.99 4.71 -2.63
N CYS A 345 5.23 5.78 -2.84
CA CYS A 345 3.79 5.83 -2.63
C CYS A 345 3.19 6.96 -3.49
N MET A 346 2.02 6.74 -4.07
CA MET A 346 1.26 7.78 -4.76
C MET A 346 -0.22 7.63 -4.41
N ILE A 347 -0.86 8.73 -4.02
CA ILE A 347 -2.30 8.79 -3.77
C ILE A 347 -2.91 9.99 -4.50
N PHE A 348 -4.21 9.95 -4.77
CA PHE A 348 -4.92 11.01 -5.49
C PHE A 348 -5.87 11.79 -4.57
N SER A 349 -6.04 13.08 -4.86
CA SER A 349 -7.21 13.81 -4.37
C SER A 349 -8.46 13.28 -5.07
N ALA A 350 -9.60 13.25 -4.37
CA ALA A 350 -10.89 13.02 -5.03
C ALA A 350 -11.10 14.04 -6.17
N GLN A 351 -11.83 13.63 -7.22
CA GLN A 351 -12.37 14.59 -8.18
C GLN A 351 -13.53 15.31 -7.49
N HIS A 352 -13.40 16.62 -7.28
CA HIS A 352 -14.57 17.44 -7.01
C HIS A 352 -15.34 17.54 -8.33
N ALA A 353 -16.52 16.94 -8.37
CA ALA A 353 -17.49 17.13 -9.44
C ALA A 353 -18.05 18.55 -9.39
#